data_AF-A0A9D7GP47-F1
#
_entry.id   AF-A0A9D7GP47-F1
#
_cell.length_a   1.000
_cell.length_b   1.000
_cell.length_c   1.000
_cell.angle_alpha   90.00
_cell.angle_beta   90.00
_cell.angle_gamma   90.00
#
_symmetry.space_group_name_H-M   'P 1'
#
loop_
_entity.id
_entity.type
_entity.pdbx_description
1 polymer ?
#
loop_
_entity_poly.entity_id
_entity_poly.type
_entity_poly.pdbx_seq_one_letter_code
_entity_poly.pdbx_strand_id
1 'polypeptide(L)'
;MNHTELSGSVKALLGEYKKAIDELIVVISPLNEESLSRVVDPQTTDLNCRSIQTILTHVVHSGYGYTYSIENSLGAEKTRPGKKILNDANEYSLHLQHMFDYCENFFRTNPTLEIEQTDQTKKILVAWGQQYDIEQLMEHAIVHILRHRRQIENFIHIQAGNSIDTKSWLSPPKIFGFFPPPPRRGAPPPPPPPGGVLGKTPPRGVPPPLPPPIQNSENNNRTASIIR
;
A
#
# COMPACT_ATOMS: atom_id res chain seq x y z
N MET A 1 -27.88 -0.17 22.63
CA MET A 1 -27.57 0.00 21.20
C MET A 1 -27.69 -1.38 20.56
N ASN A 2 -28.47 -1.52 19.49
CA ASN A 2 -28.57 -2.81 18.79
C ASN A 2 -27.27 -3.04 18.04
N HIS A 3 -26.43 -3.94 18.54
CA HIS A 3 -25.23 -4.37 17.81
C HIS A 3 -25.66 -5.33 16.72
N THR A 4 -25.68 -4.85 15.47
CA THR A 4 -25.88 -5.73 14.32
C THR A 4 -24.68 -6.67 14.18
N GLU A 5 -24.94 -7.96 13.96
CA GLU A 5 -23.89 -8.92 13.65
C GLU A 5 -23.33 -8.67 12.25
N LEU A 6 -21.99 -8.66 12.13
CA LEU A 6 -21.31 -8.60 10.84
C LEU A 6 -21.54 -9.90 10.07
N SER A 7 -21.73 -9.81 8.76
CA SER A 7 -21.94 -10.96 7.88
C SER A 7 -21.24 -10.78 6.53
N GLY A 8 -21.19 -11.84 5.72
CA GLY A 8 -20.67 -11.80 4.35
C GLY A 8 -19.20 -11.40 4.21
N SER A 9 -18.87 -10.72 3.11
CA SER A 9 -17.52 -10.26 2.75
C SER A 9 -16.94 -9.32 3.80
N VAL A 10 -17.73 -8.41 4.37
CA VAL A 10 -17.30 -7.49 5.43
C VAL A 10 -16.77 -8.25 6.65
N LYS A 11 -17.46 -9.31 7.09
CA LYS A 11 -17.00 -10.14 8.21
C LYS A 11 -15.66 -10.81 7.90
N ALA A 12 -15.50 -11.33 6.69
CA ALA A 12 -14.25 -11.98 6.27
C ALA A 12 -13.09 -10.98 6.20
N LEU A 13 -13.30 -9.81 5.59
CA LEU A 13 -12.32 -8.72 5.49
C LEU A 13 -11.86 -8.24 6.87
N LEU A 14 -12.81 -7.97 7.78
CA LEU A 14 -12.48 -7.54 9.14
C LEU A 14 -11.80 -8.64 9.96
N GLY A 15 -12.11 -9.91 9.68
CA GLY A 15 -11.40 -11.05 10.26
C GLY A 15 -9.92 -11.08 9.88
N GLU A 16 -9.60 -10.93 8.59
CA GLU A 16 -8.21 -10.88 8.13
C GLU A 16 -7.49 -9.61 8.59
N TYR A 17 -8.20 -8.48 8.66
CA TYR A 17 -7.62 -7.24 9.20
C TYR A 17 -7.27 -7.38 10.68
N LYS A 18 -8.16 -7.95 11.49
CA LYS A 18 -7.91 -8.22 12.90
C LYS A 18 -6.72 -9.16 13.08
N LYS A 19 -6.68 -10.25 12.32
CA LYS A 19 -5.59 -11.22 12.35
C LYS A 19 -4.24 -10.58 12.01
N ALA A 20 -4.17 -9.76 10.96
CA ALA A 20 -2.94 -9.06 10.59
C ALA A 20 -2.46 -8.12 11.70
N ILE A 21 -3.38 -7.42 12.39
CA ILE A 21 -3.08 -6.56 13.53
C ILE A 21 -2.60 -7.37 14.73
N ASP A 22 -3.26 -8.49 15.06
CA ASP A 22 -2.88 -9.35 16.17
C ASP A 22 -1.48 -9.95 15.98
N GLU A 23 -1.18 -10.40 14.76
CA GLU A 23 0.17 -10.87 14.41
C GLU A 23 1.22 -9.74 14.55
N LEU A 24 0.88 -8.50 14.19
CA LEU A 24 1.76 -7.36 14.41
C LEU A 24 1.96 -7.08 15.90
N ILE A 25 0.90 -7.14 16.71
CA ILE A 25 0.96 -6.96 18.17
C ILE A 25 1.89 -8.00 18.79
N VAL A 26 1.79 -9.27 18.38
CA VAL A 26 2.69 -10.34 18.84
C VAL A 26 4.16 -9.99 18.55
N VAL A 27 4.46 -9.53 17.32
CA VAL A 27 5.82 -9.15 16.91
C VAL A 27 6.39 -8.01 17.76
N ILE A 28 5.58 -7.01 18.12
CA ILE A 28 6.08 -5.83 18.84
C ILE A 28 6.05 -5.98 20.36
N SER A 29 5.26 -6.90 20.91
CA SER A 29 5.08 -7.09 22.35
C SER A 29 6.40 -7.25 23.16
N PRO A 30 7.48 -7.86 22.64
CA PRO A 30 8.72 -8.01 23.40
C PRO A 30 9.64 -6.78 23.34
N LEU A 31 9.29 -5.75 22.55
CA LEU A 31 10.18 -4.62 22.28
C LEU A 31 10.20 -3.63 23.44
N ASN A 32 11.39 -3.13 23.76
CA ASN A 32 11.58 -2.01 24.69
C ASN A 32 11.71 -0.68 23.93
N GLU A 33 11.70 0.43 24.68
CA GLU A 33 11.80 1.80 24.14
C GLU A 33 13.06 2.01 23.27
N GLU A 34 14.20 1.44 23.68
CA GLU A 34 15.46 1.52 22.92
C GLU A 34 15.30 0.87 21.54
N SER A 35 14.73 -0.34 21.48
CA SER A 35 14.50 -1.07 20.24
C SER A 35 13.50 -0.35 19.33
N LEU A 36 12.46 0.25 19.91
CA LEU A 36 11.46 1.03 19.17
C LEU A 36 12.06 2.26 18.51
N SER A 37 12.79 3.07 19.27
CA SER A 37 13.29 4.40 18.86
C SER A 37 14.59 4.34 18.05
N ARG A 38 15.34 3.24 18.10
CA ARG A 38 16.58 3.07 17.35
C ARG A 38 16.34 3.22 15.85
N VAL A 39 17.09 4.15 15.24
CA VAL A 39 17.14 4.32 13.78
C VAL A 39 17.87 3.14 13.17
N VAL A 40 17.16 2.36 12.35
CA VAL A 40 17.70 1.18 11.65
C VAL A 40 18.04 1.50 10.20
N ASP A 41 17.21 2.34 9.56
CA ASP A 41 17.47 2.82 8.20
C ASP A 41 17.67 4.35 8.21
N PRO A 42 18.91 4.83 8.32
CA PRO A 42 19.20 6.26 8.28
C PRO A 42 19.22 6.83 6.85
N GLN A 43 19.22 5.99 5.82
CA GLN A 43 19.40 6.41 4.42
C GLN A 43 18.09 6.49 3.64
N THR A 44 17.01 5.90 4.13
CA THR A 44 15.69 6.02 3.51
C THR A 44 15.22 7.47 3.44
N THR A 45 14.64 7.83 2.30
CA THR A 45 13.97 9.12 2.11
C THR A 45 12.59 9.18 2.78
N ASP A 46 12.00 8.02 3.10
CA ASP A 46 10.73 7.96 3.82
C ASP A 46 10.96 7.99 5.33
N LEU A 47 10.69 9.15 5.93
CA LEU A 47 10.84 9.37 7.37
C LEU A 47 9.96 8.43 8.22
N ASN A 48 8.89 7.87 7.66
CA ASN A 48 8.04 6.90 8.36
C ASN A 48 8.72 5.54 8.51
N CYS A 49 9.74 5.26 7.71
CA CYS A 49 10.37 3.95 7.59
C CYS A 49 11.75 3.87 8.27
N ARG A 50 12.12 4.83 9.12
CA ARG A 50 13.47 4.92 9.70
C ARG A 50 13.70 4.05 10.94
N SER A 51 12.65 3.82 11.72
CA SER A 51 12.66 3.07 12.98
C SER A 51 11.36 2.28 13.14
N ILE A 52 11.32 1.33 14.07
CA ILE A 52 10.08 0.60 14.39
C ILE A 52 9.02 1.59 14.90
N GLN A 53 9.40 2.55 15.74
CA GLN A 53 8.52 3.59 16.29
C GLN A 53 7.85 4.42 15.19
N THR A 54 8.62 4.90 14.20
CA THR A 54 8.06 5.69 13.09
C THR A 54 7.14 4.86 12.19
N ILE A 55 7.44 3.56 12.01
CA ILE A 55 6.59 2.65 11.24
C ILE A 55 5.26 2.43 11.96
N LEU A 56 5.29 2.11 13.26
CA LEU A 56 4.07 1.88 14.04
C LEU A 56 3.18 3.14 14.11
N THR A 57 3.81 4.31 14.27
CA THR A 57 3.10 5.59 14.19
C THR A 57 2.44 5.79 12.83
N HIS A 58 3.14 5.45 11.74
CA HIS A 58 2.58 5.52 10.40
C HIS A 58 1.44 4.53 10.18
N VAL A 59 1.56 3.32 10.70
CA VAL A 59 0.54 2.27 10.63
C VAL A 59 -0.75 2.72 11.32
N VAL A 60 -0.69 3.11 12.60
CA VAL A 60 -1.87 3.56 13.36
C VAL A 60 -2.54 4.76 12.68
N HIS A 61 -1.73 5.73 12.26
CA HIS A 61 -2.22 6.92 11.55
C HIS A 61 -2.90 6.57 10.21
N SER A 62 -2.33 5.64 9.46
CA SER A 62 -2.89 5.24 8.16
C SER A 62 -4.16 4.43 8.32
N GLY A 63 -4.25 3.55 9.32
CA GLY A 63 -5.44 2.75 9.56
C GLY A 63 -6.67 3.59 9.89
N TYR A 64 -6.56 4.62 10.74
CA TYR A 64 -7.64 5.61 10.91
C TYR A 64 -7.93 6.34 9.59
N GLY A 65 -6.91 6.66 8.81
CA GLY A 65 -7.05 7.33 7.52
C GLY A 65 -7.89 6.56 6.50
N TYR A 66 -7.81 5.23 6.49
CA TYR A 66 -8.64 4.41 5.60
C TYR A 66 -10.12 4.53 5.98
N THR A 67 -10.48 4.32 7.25
CA THR A 67 -11.88 4.47 7.70
C THR A 67 -12.39 5.89 7.49
N TYR A 68 -11.58 6.91 7.77
CA TYR A 68 -11.97 8.31 7.55
C TYR A 68 -12.20 8.62 6.08
N SER A 69 -11.42 8.03 5.17
CA SER A 69 -11.62 8.20 3.73
C SER A 69 -12.95 7.60 3.28
N ILE A 70 -13.32 6.45 3.85
CA ILE A 70 -14.64 5.83 3.62
C ILE A 70 -15.74 6.74 4.16
N GLU A 71 -15.67 7.15 5.41
CA GLU A 71 -16.67 8.03 6.02
C GLU A 71 -16.86 9.34 5.25
N ASN A 72 -15.77 9.98 4.83
CA ASN A 72 -15.83 11.21 4.07
C ASN A 72 -16.41 11.00 2.65
N SER A 73 -16.18 9.83 2.04
CA SER A 73 -16.83 9.49 0.77
C SER A 73 -18.34 9.33 0.89
N LEU A 74 -18.82 9.02 2.10
CA LEU A 74 -20.25 8.95 2.44
C LEU A 74 -20.82 10.30 2.92
N GLY A 75 -20.05 11.38 2.81
CA GLY A 75 -20.47 12.74 3.15
C GLY A 75 -20.12 13.20 4.56
N ALA A 76 -19.32 12.43 5.32
CA ALA A 76 -18.75 12.96 6.55
C ALA A 76 -17.71 14.06 6.28
N GLU A 77 -17.51 14.96 7.24
CA GLU A 77 -16.48 16.00 7.19
C GLU A 77 -15.44 15.76 8.31
N LYS A 78 -14.81 14.60 8.29
CA LYS A 78 -13.82 14.20 9.31
C LYS A 78 -12.40 14.56 8.90
N THR A 79 -11.63 15.03 9.86
CA THR A 79 -10.19 15.29 9.71
C THR A 79 -9.39 14.23 10.46
N ARG A 80 -8.48 13.55 9.74
CA ARG A 80 -7.66 12.48 10.32
C ARG A 80 -6.88 13.02 11.52
N PRO A 81 -6.84 12.30 12.66
CA PRO A 81 -6.03 12.72 13.81
C PRO A 81 -4.55 12.86 13.44
N GLY A 82 -3.84 13.71 14.16
CA GLY A 82 -2.40 13.87 14.00
C GLY A 82 -1.63 12.61 14.39
N LYS A 83 -0.41 12.45 13.84
CA LYS A 83 0.50 11.37 14.25
C LYS A 83 0.89 11.56 15.72
N LYS A 84 0.80 10.48 16.49
CA LYS A 84 1.24 10.43 17.88
C LYS A 84 2.37 9.42 18.00
N ILE A 85 3.55 9.90 18.36
CA ILE A 85 4.70 9.06 18.68
C ILE A 85 4.50 8.52 20.10
N LEU A 86 4.68 7.22 20.28
CA LEU A 86 4.60 6.50 21.56
C LEU A 86 5.94 5.81 21.84
N ASN A 87 6.26 5.61 23.11
CA ASN A 87 7.56 5.06 23.53
C ASN A 87 7.45 3.61 24.05
N ASP A 88 6.24 3.10 24.22
CA ASP A 88 5.96 1.76 24.73
C ASP A 88 5.22 0.90 23.68
N ALA A 89 5.64 -0.35 23.51
CA ALA A 89 5.01 -1.33 22.65
C ALA A 89 3.58 -1.66 23.08
N ASN A 90 3.29 -1.62 24.38
CA ASN A 90 1.93 -1.81 24.92
C ASN A 90 1.02 -0.66 24.51
N GLU A 91 1.51 0.58 24.52
CA GLU A 91 0.75 1.74 24.05
C GLU A 91 0.43 1.60 22.55
N TYR A 92 1.39 1.20 21.73
CA TYR A 92 1.12 0.91 20.31
C TYR A 92 0.11 -0.21 20.13
N SER A 93 0.21 -1.29 20.91
CA SER A 93 -0.72 -2.40 20.86
C SER A 93 -2.16 -1.95 21.15
N LEU A 94 -2.33 -1.12 22.18
CA LEU A 94 -3.63 -0.52 22.52
C LEU A 94 -4.15 0.40 21.40
N HIS A 95 -3.28 1.22 20.83
CA HIS A 95 -3.65 2.12 19.72
C HIS A 95 -4.01 1.35 18.43
N LEU A 96 -3.35 0.23 18.15
CA LEU A 96 -3.70 -0.66 17.04
C LEU A 96 -5.08 -1.31 17.25
N GLN A 97 -5.39 -1.73 18.48
CA GLN A 97 -6.72 -2.24 18.84
C GLN A 97 -7.79 -1.17 18.69
N HIS A 98 -7.60 0.02 19.28
CA HIS A 98 -8.56 1.12 19.14
C HIS A 98 -8.80 1.55 17.69
N MET A 99 -7.76 1.50 16.86
CA MET A 99 -7.87 1.76 15.43
C MET A 99 -8.73 0.70 14.73
N PHE A 100 -8.53 -0.58 15.05
CA PHE A 100 -9.38 -1.66 14.55
C PHE A 100 -10.82 -1.53 15.04
N ASP A 101 -11.04 -1.33 16.34
CA ASP A 101 -12.37 -1.22 16.95
C ASP A 101 -13.17 -0.07 16.34
N TYR A 102 -12.50 1.05 16.04
CA TYR A 102 -13.11 2.17 15.32
C TYR A 102 -13.62 1.75 13.94
N CYS A 103 -12.79 1.03 13.17
CA CYS A 103 -13.16 0.51 11.87
C CYS A 103 -14.28 -0.54 11.95
N GLU A 104 -14.20 -1.48 12.90
CA GLU A 104 -15.22 -2.50 13.10
C GLU A 104 -16.57 -1.85 13.47
N ASN A 105 -16.56 -0.89 14.39
CA ASN A 105 -17.76 -0.17 14.79
C ASN A 105 -18.39 0.61 13.63
N PHE A 106 -17.59 1.19 12.73
CA PHE A 106 -18.10 1.80 11.50
C PHE A 106 -18.91 0.79 10.66
N PHE A 107 -18.40 -0.41 10.40
CA PHE A 107 -19.13 -1.41 9.63
C PHE A 107 -20.35 -1.98 10.38
N ARG A 108 -20.27 -2.15 11.71
CA ARG A 108 -21.41 -2.60 12.53
C ARG A 108 -22.57 -1.59 12.53
N THR A 109 -22.24 -0.30 12.48
CA THR A 109 -23.24 0.78 12.41
C THR A 109 -23.77 1.00 10.99
N ASN A 110 -23.11 0.43 9.96
CA ASN A 110 -23.51 0.53 8.56
C ASN A 110 -23.64 -0.86 7.90
N PRO A 111 -24.52 -1.75 8.40
CA PRO A 111 -24.56 -3.16 7.97
C PRO A 111 -25.05 -3.37 6.54
N THR A 112 -25.71 -2.39 5.93
CA THR A 112 -26.22 -2.44 4.54
C THR A 112 -25.33 -1.68 3.57
N LEU A 113 -24.13 -1.27 4.00
CA LEU A 113 -23.20 -0.52 3.16
C LEU A 113 -22.71 -1.40 2.00
N GLU A 114 -22.91 -0.94 0.78
CA GLU A 114 -22.33 -1.56 -0.41
C GLU A 114 -20.83 -1.24 -0.46
N ILE A 115 -19.99 -2.27 -0.37
CA ILE A 115 -18.53 -2.10 -0.29
C ILE A 115 -17.82 -2.21 -1.64
N GLU A 116 -18.46 -2.88 -2.60
CA GLU A 116 -17.99 -3.01 -3.97
C GLU A 116 -18.56 -1.87 -4.81
N GLN A 117 -17.76 -1.32 -5.74
CA GLN A 117 -18.25 -0.30 -6.66
C GLN A 117 -17.56 -0.43 -8.01
N THR A 118 -18.35 -0.70 -9.06
CA THR A 118 -17.84 -0.85 -10.42
C THR A 118 -17.75 0.47 -11.17
N ASP A 119 -18.55 1.47 -10.80
CA ASP A 119 -18.50 2.81 -11.38
C ASP A 119 -17.29 3.59 -10.83
N GLN A 120 -16.30 3.81 -11.70
CA GLN A 120 -15.08 4.52 -11.38
C GLN A 120 -15.32 5.95 -10.86
N THR A 121 -16.42 6.59 -11.25
CA THR A 121 -16.74 7.97 -10.81
C THR A 121 -17.24 8.03 -9.37
N LYS A 122 -17.70 6.90 -8.82
CA LYS A 122 -18.17 6.75 -7.45
C LYS A 122 -17.11 6.21 -6.48
N LYS A 123 -15.92 5.87 -7.00
CA LYS A 123 -14.80 5.39 -6.18
C LYS A 123 -14.18 6.52 -5.36
N ILE A 124 -13.65 6.14 -4.21
CA ILE A 124 -12.99 7.01 -3.25
C ILE A 124 -11.64 7.45 -3.84
N LEU A 125 -11.49 8.74 -4.14
CA LEU A 125 -10.21 9.33 -4.48
C LEU A 125 -9.43 9.59 -3.18
N VAL A 126 -8.43 8.76 -2.92
CA VAL A 126 -7.57 8.90 -1.74
C VAL A 126 -6.46 9.91 -1.99
N ALA A 127 -5.85 10.42 -0.92
CA ALA A 127 -4.89 11.53 -0.97
C ALA A 127 -3.64 11.26 -1.82
N TRP A 128 -3.28 10.00 -2.06
CA TRP A 128 -2.16 9.62 -2.93
C TRP A 128 -2.54 9.44 -4.40
N GLY A 129 -3.76 9.83 -4.79
CA GLY A 129 -4.17 9.98 -6.19
C GLY A 129 -4.77 8.74 -6.85
N GLN A 130 -4.87 7.62 -6.13
CA GLN A 130 -5.55 6.41 -6.62
C GLN A 130 -7.05 6.42 -6.25
N GLN A 131 -7.81 5.55 -6.91
CA GLN A 131 -9.24 5.40 -6.67
C GLN A 131 -9.54 3.97 -6.25
N TYR A 132 -10.33 3.82 -5.19
CA TYR A 132 -10.69 2.54 -4.61
C TYR A 132 -12.20 2.49 -4.35
N ASP A 133 -12.80 1.32 -4.49
CA ASP A 133 -14.02 1.03 -3.72
C ASP A 133 -13.65 0.70 -2.27
N ILE A 134 -14.65 0.45 -1.42
CA ILE A 134 -14.42 0.25 0.01
C ILE A 134 -13.70 -1.07 0.25
N GLU A 135 -14.09 -2.13 -0.46
CA GLU A 135 -13.43 -3.45 -0.37
C GLU A 135 -11.93 -3.33 -0.71
N GLN A 136 -11.60 -2.76 -1.87
CA GLN A 136 -10.20 -2.58 -2.29
C GLN A 136 -9.39 -1.72 -1.32
N LEU A 137 -10.02 -0.70 -0.70
CA LEU A 137 -9.35 0.13 0.29
C LEU A 137 -9.09 -0.63 1.60
N MET A 138 -10.01 -1.52 2.00
CA MET A 138 -9.82 -2.39 3.16
C MET A 138 -8.78 -3.48 2.89
N GLU A 139 -8.75 -4.06 1.69
CA GLU A 139 -7.67 -4.95 1.26
C GLU A 139 -6.32 -4.24 1.31
N HIS A 140 -6.26 -2.98 0.85
CA HIS A 140 -5.06 -2.15 0.97
C HIS A 140 -4.63 -1.97 2.42
N ALA A 141 -5.59 -1.72 3.33
CA ALA A 141 -5.31 -1.59 4.76
C ALA A 141 -4.68 -2.88 5.34
N ILE A 142 -5.18 -4.05 4.95
CA ILE A 142 -4.66 -5.35 5.39
C ILE A 142 -3.22 -5.54 4.89
N VAL A 143 -2.98 -5.41 3.57
CA VAL A 143 -1.63 -5.60 3.01
C VAL A 143 -0.64 -4.54 3.51
N HIS A 144 -1.12 -3.35 3.89
CA HIS A 144 -0.32 -2.32 4.52
C HIS A 144 0.21 -2.77 5.89
N ILE A 145 -0.62 -3.39 6.74
CA ILE A 145 -0.18 -4.01 8.00
C ILE A 145 0.84 -5.11 7.72
N LEU A 146 0.54 -6.04 6.80
CA LEU A 146 1.42 -7.18 6.51
C LEU A 146 2.81 -6.73 6.04
N ARG A 147 2.85 -5.74 5.13
CA ARG A 147 4.10 -5.17 4.63
C ARG A 147 4.92 -4.54 5.76
N HIS A 148 4.29 -3.75 6.63
CA HIS A 148 5.01 -3.08 7.71
C HIS A 148 5.38 -4.01 8.86
N ARG A 149 4.58 -5.05 9.14
CA ARG A 149 4.99 -6.14 10.04
C ARG A 149 6.27 -6.79 9.56
N ARG A 150 6.34 -7.14 8.27
CA ARG A 150 7.56 -7.73 7.69
C ARG A 150 8.77 -6.79 7.78
N GLN A 151 8.56 -5.49 7.57
CA GLN A 151 9.60 -4.48 7.72
C GLN A 151 10.11 -4.41 9.17
N ILE A 152 9.20 -4.48 10.16
CA ILE A 152 9.54 -4.47 11.59
C ILE A 152 10.31 -5.73 11.98
N GLU A 153 9.88 -6.93 11.55
CA GLU A 153 10.61 -8.18 11.79
C GLU A 153 12.06 -8.09 11.30
N ASN A 154 12.28 -7.52 10.11
CA ASN A 154 13.61 -7.30 9.58
C ASN A 154 14.43 -6.33 10.45
N PHE A 155 13.80 -5.25 10.94
CA PHE A 155 14.47 -4.30 11.83
C PHE A 155 14.89 -4.98 13.14
N ILE A 156 14.03 -5.83 13.71
CA ILE A 156 14.35 -6.62 14.92
C ILE A 156 15.57 -7.52 14.65
N HIS A 157 15.60 -8.22 13.52
CA HIS A 157 16.74 -9.07 13.16
C HIS A 157 18.05 -8.27 12.98
N ILE A 158 18.00 -7.11 12.32
CA ILE A 158 19.17 -6.22 12.17
C ILE A 158 19.65 -5.73 13.54
N GLN A 159 18.74 -5.33 14.42
CA GLN A 159 19.06 -4.87 15.77
C GLN A 159 19.71 -5.98 16.62
N ALA A 160 19.30 -7.24 16.42
CA ALA A 160 19.88 -8.42 17.08
C ALA A 160 21.26 -8.83 16.52
N GLY A 161 21.79 -8.15 15.50
CA GLY A 161 23.08 -8.47 14.90
C GLY A 161 23.06 -9.64 13.91
N ASN A 162 21.87 -10.12 13.52
CA ASN A 162 21.75 -11.19 12.54
C ASN A 162 21.98 -10.63 11.13
N SER A 163 22.91 -11.22 10.37
CA SER A 163 23.17 -10.79 8.99
C SER A 163 22.00 -11.16 8.09
N ILE A 164 21.18 -10.17 7.73
CA ILE A 164 20.28 -10.24 6.58
C ILE A 164 21.03 -9.65 5.39
N ASP A 165 20.92 -10.25 4.21
CA ASP A 165 21.35 -9.60 2.96
C ASP A 165 20.49 -8.36 2.72
N THR A 166 20.94 -7.24 3.28
CA THR A 166 20.22 -5.95 3.33
C THR A 166 20.09 -5.30 1.96
N LYS A 167 20.88 -5.73 0.97
CA LYS A 167 20.94 -5.08 -0.35
C LYS A 167 19.79 -5.41 -1.27
N SER A 168 19.08 -6.53 -1.08
CA SER A 168 17.98 -6.91 -1.98
C SER A 168 16.60 -6.36 -1.57
N TRP A 169 16.44 -5.82 -0.36
CA TRP A 169 15.14 -5.42 0.19
C TRP A 169 15.01 -3.95 0.62
N LEU A 170 16.12 -3.27 0.95
CA LEU A 170 16.13 -1.84 1.29
C LEU A 170 15.96 -0.94 0.06
N SER A 171 16.04 -1.50 -1.15
CA SER A 171 15.52 -0.84 -2.34
C SER A 171 14.03 -1.17 -2.42
N PRO A 172 13.12 -0.18 -2.34
CA PRO A 172 11.73 -0.45 -2.67
C PRO A 172 11.71 -1.08 -4.07
N PRO A 173 10.88 -2.12 -4.33
CA PRO A 173 10.64 -2.49 -5.71
C PRO A 173 10.24 -1.23 -6.46
N LYS A 174 10.82 -0.99 -7.63
CA LYS A 174 10.46 0.12 -8.53
C LYS A 174 9.02 -0.02 -9.09
N ILE A 175 8.12 -0.63 -8.34
CA ILE A 175 6.74 -0.96 -8.69
C ILE A 175 5.84 -0.58 -7.51
N PHE A 176 5.79 0.71 -7.24
CA PHE A 176 4.58 1.54 -7.27
C PHE A 176 5.13 2.95 -7.08
N GLY A 177 5.42 3.60 -8.21
CA GLY A 177 5.85 4.99 -8.18
C GLY A 177 4.84 5.77 -7.36
N PHE A 178 5.33 6.49 -6.35
CA PHE A 178 4.79 7.80 -6.04
C PHE A 178 4.78 8.56 -7.37
N PHE A 179 3.68 8.46 -8.12
CA PHE A 179 3.38 9.49 -9.08
C PHE A 179 3.15 10.75 -8.25
N PRO A 180 3.78 11.88 -8.59
CA PRO A 180 3.34 13.14 -8.01
C PRO A 180 1.83 13.24 -8.22
N PRO A 181 1.08 13.77 -7.25
CA PRO A 181 -0.36 13.92 -7.40
C PRO A 181 -0.63 14.63 -8.74
N PRO A 182 -1.63 14.17 -9.52
CA PRO A 182 -1.97 14.85 -10.76
C PRO A 182 -2.19 16.34 -10.43
N PRO A 183 -1.74 17.26 -11.30
CA PRO A 183 -1.94 18.68 -11.08
C PRO A 183 -3.42 18.93 -10.80
N ARG A 184 -3.71 19.69 -9.72
CA ARG A 184 -5.08 20.11 -9.40
C ARG A 184 -5.69 20.68 -10.68
N ARG A 185 -6.92 20.29 -11.04
CA ARG A 185 -7.65 20.93 -12.17
C ARG A 185 -7.61 22.45 -11.95
N GLY A 186 -6.98 23.17 -12.87
CA GLY A 186 -6.79 24.61 -12.80
C GLY A 186 -5.37 25.10 -12.44
N ALA A 187 -4.41 24.21 -12.19
CA ALA A 187 -3.01 24.63 -12.03
C ALA A 187 -2.43 25.07 -13.40
N PRO A 188 -1.75 26.24 -13.48
CA PRO A 188 -1.05 26.64 -14.70
C PRO A 188 0.06 25.63 -15.02
N PRO A 189 0.38 25.42 -16.31
CA PRO A 189 1.47 24.53 -16.70
C PRO A 189 2.79 25.01 -16.06
N PRO A 190 3.68 24.08 -15.66
CA PRO A 190 4.97 24.46 -15.10
C PRO A 190 5.76 25.32 -16.11
N PRO A 191 6.53 26.31 -15.64
CA PRO A 191 7.35 27.12 -16.52
C PRO A 191 8.36 26.25 -17.26
N PRO A 192 8.67 26.56 -18.54
CA PRO A 192 9.68 25.82 -19.28
C PRO A 192 11.04 25.93 -18.56
N PRO A 193 11.85 24.87 -18.60
CA PRO A 193 13.17 24.88 -17.97
C PRO A 193 14.06 25.98 -18.59
N PRO A 194 14.93 26.62 -17.79
CA PRO A 194 15.80 27.69 -18.25
C PRO A 194 16.74 27.18 -19.36
N GLY A 195 16.83 27.97 -20.43
CA GLY A 195 17.39 27.59 -21.72
C GLY A 195 18.77 26.93 -21.67
N GLY A 196 18.81 25.65 -22.01
CA GLY A 196 20.01 24.92 -22.41
C GLY A 196 20.04 24.76 -23.93
N VAL A 197 21.17 25.20 -24.51
CA VAL A 197 21.62 25.15 -25.91
C VAL A 197 20.93 24.08 -26.80
N LEU A 198 20.38 24.57 -27.93
CA LEU A 198 19.78 23.81 -29.04
C LEU A 198 20.74 22.76 -29.63
N GLY A 199 20.59 21.50 -29.21
CA GLY A 199 20.93 20.33 -30.02
C GLY A 199 19.71 19.95 -30.88
N LYS A 200 19.84 20.04 -32.21
CA LYS A 200 18.78 19.70 -33.17
C LYS A 200 18.33 18.24 -32.99
N THR A 201 17.10 18.02 -32.52
CA THR A 201 16.40 16.74 -32.66
C THR A 201 15.47 16.80 -33.88
N PRO A 202 15.39 15.73 -34.71
CA PRO A 202 14.47 15.69 -35.84
C PRO A 202 13.03 15.41 -35.36
N PRO A 203 12.01 15.77 -36.16
CA PRO A 203 10.61 15.66 -35.74
C PRO A 203 10.15 14.21 -35.63
N ARG A 204 9.37 13.90 -34.57
CA ARG A 204 8.61 12.65 -34.45
C ARG A 204 7.38 12.72 -35.35
N GLY A 205 7.14 11.70 -36.17
CA GLY A 205 5.89 11.57 -36.89
C GLY A 205 5.84 10.51 -37.98
N VAL A 206 6.19 9.25 -37.70
CA VAL A 206 5.67 8.08 -38.44
C VAL A 206 5.64 6.87 -37.48
N PRO A 207 4.51 6.16 -37.32
CA PRO A 207 4.49 4.90 -36.58
C PRO A 207 5.30 3.82 -37.33
N PRO A 208 5.97 2.89 -36.62
CA PRO A 208 6.69 1.81 -37.28
C PRO A 208 5.71 0.89 -38.05
N PRO A 209 6.12 0.31 -39.20
CA PRO A 209 5.27 -0.60 -39.95
C PRO A 209 5.02 -1.89 -39.15
N LEU A 210 3.81 -2.44 -39.33
CA LEU A 210 3.39 -3.70 -38.73
C LEU A 210 4.33 -4.86 -39.12
N PRO A 211 4.58 -5.81 -38.22
CA PRO A 211 5.36 -7.00 -38.56
C PRO A 211 4.62 -7.85 -39.63
N PRO A 212 5.36 -8.52 -40.52
CA PRO A 212 4.76 -9.37 -41.55
C PRO A 212 4.05 -10.58 -40.92
N PRO A 213 3.00 -11.10 -41.58
CA PRO A 213 2.26 -12.26 -41.09
C PRO A 213 3.17 -13.50 -41.04
N ILE A 214 3.04 -14.25 -39.94
CA ILE A 214 3.71 -15.54 -39.74
C ILE A 214 3.26 -16.48 -40.86
N GLN A 215 4.17 -16.85 -41.75
CA GLN A 215 3.96 -17.93 -42.71
C GLN A 215 4.12 -19.26 -41.97
N ASN A 216 3.03 -20.01 -41.86
CA ASN A 216 3.06 -21.43 -41.54
C ASN A 216 3.75 -22.17 -42.69
N SER A 217 4.97 -22.65 -42.48
CA SER A 217 5.57 -23.64 -43.36
C SER A 217 5.28 -25.04 -42.83
N GLU A 218 4.15 -25.60 -43.24
CA GLU A 218 4.03 -27.03 -43.46
C GLU A 218 4.97 -27.41 -44.61
N ASN A 219 5.94 -28.30 -44.37
CA ASN A 219 6.18 -29.42 -45.29
C ASN A 219 7.15 -30.45 -44.70
N ASN A 220 6.56 -31.58 -44.30
CA ASN A 220 6.82 -32.90 -44.86
C ASN A 220 8.18 -33.12 -45.54
N ASN A 221 8.98 -34.02 -44.97
CA ASN A 221 9.76 -34.94 -45.78
C ASN A 221 9.83 -36.33 -45.14
N ARG A 222 9.14 -37.26 -45.80
CA ARG A 222 9.32 -38.71 -45.65
C ARG A 222 10.66 -39.10 -46.27
N THR A 223 11.40 -39.99 -45.62
CA THR A 223 12.21 -40.97 -46.34
C THR A 223 12.23 -42.28 -45.54
N ALA A 224 11.77 -43.34 -46.18
CA ALA A 224 11.80 -44.71 -45.71
C ALA A 224 13.00 -45.45 -46.33
N SER A 225 13.68 -46.29 -45.55
CA SER A 225 14.47 -47.46 -45.97
C SER A 225 14.85 -48.21 -44.67
N ILE A 226 14.16 -49.27 -44.24
CA ILE A 226 14.35 -50.70 -44.57
C ILE A 226 15.83 -51.12 -44.68
N ILE A 227 16.31 -51.98 -43.78
CA ILE A 227 16.85 -53.35 -44.02
C ILE A 227 17.61 -53.83 -42.76
N ARG A 228 17.15 -54.98 -42.24
CA ARG A 228 17.77 -55.98 -41.34
C ARG A 228 18.00 -55.64 -39.87
#